data_AF-A0A6P4XCF1-F1
#
_entry.id   AF-A0A6P4XCF1-F1
#
_cell.length_a   1.000
_cell.length_b   1.000
_cell.length_c   1.000
_cell.angle_alpha   90.00
_cell.angle_beta   90.00
_cell.angle_gamma   90.00
#
_symmetry.space_group_name_H-M   'P 1'
#
loop_
_entity.id
_entity.type
_entity.pdbx_description
1 polymer ?
#
loop_
_entity_poly.entity_id
_entity_poly.type
_entity_poly.pdbx_seq_one_letter_code
_entity_poly.pdbx_strand_id
1 'polypeptide(L)'
;MAADPEFQPGAAPFGNFINYYSFNPPENRLKLLPKEFYTIIRRNCKDKPLIGLDIGCNTGVGLVCRLLAYFSTTVSQPTQHTDFHMLGCDIDNILIQRATENHRHTDHLTFQTLDYMDTEQRQESLGSYLQRFSRTKFDVTFCFSVTMWIHLQNGDSGLRDFLRSVSSNTWNFTLV
;
A
#
# COMPACT_ATOMS: atom_id res chain seq x y z
N MET A 1 14.32 28.16 -17.09
CA MET A 1 14.28 26.75 -16.65
C MET A 1 14.56 26.77 -15.17
N ALA A 2 13.53 26.60 -14.34
CA ALA A 2 13.71 26.49 -12.90
C ALA A 2 14.41 25.15 -12.64
N ALA A 3 15.48 25.17 -11.83
CA ALA A 3 16.15 23.97 -11.40
C ALA A 3 15.17 23.07 -10.66
N ASP A 4 15.08 21.82 -11.09
CA ASP A 4 14.46 20.73 -10.34
C ASP A 4 15.14 20.70 -8.95
N PRO A 5 14.41 20.81 -7.82
CA PRO A 5 15.05 20.85 -6.52
C PRO A 5 15.85 19.57 -6.33
N GLU A 6 17.18 19.74 -6.27
CA GLU A 6 18.16 18.67 -6.12
C GLU A 6 17.75 17.69 -5.02
N PHE A 7 17.46 16.45 -5.42
CA PHE A 7 17.40 15.31 -4.52
C PHE A 7 18.71 15.23 -3.73
N GLN A 8 18.70 15.61 -2.45
CA GLN A 8 19.86 15.47 -1.57
C GLN A 8 19.93 14.03 -1.06
N PRO A 9 20.94 13.23 -1.45
CA PRO A 9 21.07 11.86 -0.99
C PRO A 9 21.25 11.85 0.54
N GLY A 10 20.26 11.32 1.27
CA GLY A 10 20.31 11.15 2.73
C GLY A 10 19.25 11.94 3.51
N ALA A 11 18.67 13.00 2.93
CA ALA A 11 17.51 13.66 3.52
C ALA A 11 16.24 12.90 3.07
N ALA A 12 15.78 11.94 3.89
CA ALA A 12 14.49 11.28 3.71
C ALA A 12 13.48 11.81 4.75
N PRO A 13 13.03 13.07 4.64
CA PRO A 13 12.19 13.70 5.65
C PRO A 13 10.86 12.96 5.85
N PHE A 14 10.38 12.27 4.81
CA PHE A 14 9.16 11.46 4.85
C PHE A 14 9.43 9.96 5.01
N GLY A 15 10.68 9.55 5.27
CA GLY A 15 11.06 8.14 5.35
C GLY A 15 11.16 7.43 3.99
N ASN A 16 11.18 8.19 2.90
CA ASN A 16 11.30 7.76 1.51
C ASN A 16 12.72 7.25 1.15
N PHE A 17 13.27 6.36 1.97
CA PHE A 17 14.58 5.77 1.72
C PHE A 17 14.56 4.83 0.51
N ILE A 18 15.38 5.12 -0.50
CA ILE A 18 15.52 4.29 -1.70
C ILE A 18 15.82 2.81 -1.39
N ASN A 19 16.67 2.56 -0.40
CA ASN A 19 17.12 1.21 -0.02
C ASN A 19 16.36 0.65 1.20
N TYR A 20 15.13 1.12 1.46
CA TYR A 20 14.37 0.73 2.65
C TYR A 20 14.30 -0.80 2.85
N TYR A 21 14.01 -1.55 1.79
CA TYR A 21 13.89 -3.00 1.84
C TYR A 21 15.21 -3.77 2.01
N SER A 22 16.36 -3.13 1.75
CA SER A 22 17.68 -3.73 2.06
C SER A 22 17.92 -3.82 3.57
N PHE A 23 17.39 -2.86 4.33
CA PHE A 23 17.49 -2.84 5.80
C PHE A 23 16.28 -3.47 6.49
N ASN A 24 15.10 -3.37 5.86
CA ASN A 24 13.83 -3.88 6.40
C ASN A 24 13.17 -4.87 5.43
N PRO A 25 13.73 -6.09 5.27
CA PRO A 25 13.18 -7.09 4.38
C PRO A 25 11.69 -7.33 4.66
N PRO A 26 10.83 -7.33 3.63
CA PRO A 26 9.39 -7.49 3.80
C PRO A 26 8.99 -8.77 4.53
N GLU A 27 9.79 -9.84 4.38
CA GLU A 27 9.55 -11.17 4.95
C GLU A 27 9.47 -11.11 6.48
N ASN A 28 10.21 -10.18 7.09
CA ASN A 28 10.18 -10.00 8.53
C ASN A 28 8.82 -9.51 9.04
N ARG A 29 8.06 -8.77 8.22
CA ARG A 29 6.70 -8.34 8.52
C ARG A 29 5.68 -9.40 8.11
N LEU A 30 5.85 -9.98 6.94
CA LEU A 30 4.91 -10.98 6.40
C LEU A 30 4.85 -12.26 7.22
N LYS A 31 5.96 -12.68 7.84
CA LYS A 31 5.97 -13.86 8.74
C LYS A 31 5.11 -13.68 10.00
N LEU A 32 4.74 -12.45 10.34
CA LEU A 32 3.86 -12.14 11.48
C LEU A 32 2.38 -12.27 11.10
N LEU A 33 2.05 -12.29 9.81
CA LEU A 33 0.69 -12.52 9.36
C LEU A 33 0.35 -14.02 9.53
N PRO A 34 -0.84 -14.35 10.06
CA PRO A 34 -1.32 -15.72 10.08
C PRO A 34 -1.32 -16.33 8.67
N LYS A 35 -1.07 -17.64 8.57
CA LYS A 35 -1.12 -18.36 7.27
C LYS A 35 -2.49 -18.27 6.63
N GLU A 36 -3.52 -18.21 7.47
CA GLU A 36 -4.92 -18.12 7.09
C GLU A 36 -5.36 -16.67 6.82
N PHE A 37 -4.47 -15.68 6.90
CA PHE A 37 -4.83 -14.26 6.79
C PHE A 37 -5.61 -13.97 5.50
N TYR A 38 -5.21 -14.54 4.36
CA TYR A 38 -5.97 -14.39 3.11
C TYR A 38 -7.38 -14.96 3.20
N THR A 39 -7.53 -16.15 3.78
CA THR A 39 -8.84 -16.77 3.97
C THR A 39 -9.71 -15.94 4.91
N ILE A 40 -9.12 -15.34 5.95
CA ILE A 40 -9.79 -14.46 6.91
C ILE A 40 -10.29 -13.19 6.21
N ILE A 41 -9.45 -12.50 5.44
CA ILE A 41 -9.84 -11.26 4.77
C ILE A 41 -10.82 -11.51 3.62
N ARG A 42 -10.69 -12.65 2.92
CA ARG A 42 -11.58 -13.03 1.81
C ARG A 42 -12.96 -13.53 2.27
N ARG A 43 -13.11 -13.99 3.52
CA ARG A 43 -14.39 -14.51 4.05
C ARG A 43 -15.58 -13.55 3.86
N ASN A 44 -15.32 -12.25 3.88
CA ASN A 44 -16.35 -11.23 3.73
C ASN A 44 -16.54 -10.77 2.27
N CYS A 45 -15.69 -11.22 1.34
CA CYS A 45 -15.72 -10.87 -0.08
C CYS A 45 -16.49 -11.96 -0.85
N LYS A 46 -17.82 -11.85 -0.88
CA LYS A 46 -18.74 -12.77 -1.59
C LYS A 46 -18.52 -12.72 -3.11
N ASP A 47 -17.65 -13.59 -3.64
CA ASP A 47 -17.30 -13.74 -5.06
C ASP A 47 -16.82 -12.47 -5.78
N LYS A 48 -16.44 -11.44 -5.00
CA LYS A 48 -15.90 -10.18 -5.51
C LYS A 48 -14.39 -10.14 -5.35
N PRO A 49 -13.68 -9.37 -6.20
CA PRO A 49 -12.27 -9.08 -6.00
C PRO A 49 -12.05 -8.48 -4.62
N LEU A 50 -11.01 -8.96 -3.94
CA LEU A 50 -10.46 -8.34 -2.76
C LEU A 50 -9.70 -7.09 -3.21
N ILE A 51 -9.94 -5.95 -2.56
CA ILE A 51 -9.28 -4.68 -2.91
C ILE A 51 -8.45 -4.16 -1.74
N GLY A 52 -7.14 -4.02 -1.93
CA GLY A 52 -6.18 -3.60 -0.92
C GLY A 52 -5.55 -2.24 -1.19
N LEU A 53 -5.13 -1.56 -0.13
CA LEU A 53 -4.35 -0.33 -0.17
C LEU A 53 -3.06 -0.51 0.64
N ASP A 54 -1.92 -0.11 0.09
CA ASP A 54 -0.62 -0.07 0.80
C ASP A 54 -0.09 1.37 0.81
N ILE A 55 -0.11 2.00 1.99
CA ILE A 55 0.27 3.41 2.18
C ILE A 55 1.73 3.49 2.61
N GLY A 56 2.53 4.26 1.86
CA GLY A 56 3.98 4.31 2.03
C GLY A 56 4.64 3.05 1.47
N CYS A 57 4.21 2.62 0.28
CA CYS A 57 4.66 1.37 -0.33
C CYS A 57 6.16 1.37 -0.69
N ASN A 58 6.81 2.53 -0.66
CA ASN A 58 8.18 2.76 -1.10
C ASN A 58 8.34 2.23 -2.54
N THR A 59 9.41 1.52 -2.84
CA THR A 59 9.62 0.87 -4.14
C THR A 59 8.70 -0.32 -4.41
N GLY A 60 7.74 -0.67 -3.53
CA GLY A 60 6.63 -1.60 -3.80
C GLY A 60 6.95 -3.07 -4.10
N VAL A 61 8.19 -3.39 -4.50
CA VAL A 61 8.58 -4.69 -5.06
C VAL A 61 8.56 -5.81 -4.01
N GLY A 62 8.82 -5.47 -2.76
CA GLY A 62 9.05 -6.46 -1.72
C GLY A 62 7.76 -6.99 -1.08
N LEU A 63 7.01 -6.12 -0.41
CA LEU A 63 5.92 -6.52 0.47
C LEU A 63 4.70 -7.05 -0.30
N VAL A 64 4.27 -6.29 -1.31
CA VAL A 64 3.01 -6.53 -2.02
C VAL A 64 3.12 -7.73 -2.97
N CYS A 65 4.22 -7.86 -3.71
CA CYS A 65 4.49 -9.03 -4.53
C CYS A 65 4.63 -10.30 -3.68
N ARG A 66 5.28 -10.21 -2.51
CA ARG A 66 5.40 -11.35 -1.59
C ARG A 66 4.07 -11.70 -0.95
N LEU A 67 3.19 -10.74 -0.64
CA LEU A 67 1.82 -11.00 -0.20
C LEU A 67 1.05 -11.80 -1.24
N LEU A 68 1.06 -11.35 -2.51
CA LEU A 68 0.41 -12.08 -3.60
C LEU A 68 0.99 -13.49 -3.79
N ALA A 69 2.32 -13.65 -3.75
CA ALA A 69 2.97 -14.95 -3.86
C ALA A 69 2.66 -15.87 -2.66
N TYR A 70 2.62 -15.31 -1.45
CA TYR A 70 2.26 -16.04 -0.23
C TYR A 70 0.82 -16.55 -0.29
N PHE A 71 -0.11 -15.74 -0.79
CA PHE A 71 -1.51 -16.15 -0.96
C PHE A 71 -1.67 -17.16 -2.10
N SER A 72 -0.92 -17.02 -3.19
CA SER A 72 -0.92 -17.99 -4.30
C SER A 72 -0.41 -19.38 -3.88
N THR A 73 0.54 -19.46 -2.93
CA THR A 73 1.14 -20.74 -2.49
C THR A 73 0.37 -21.43 -1.36
N THR A 74 -0.41 -20.69 -0.57
CA THR A 74 -1.20 -21.23 0.55
C THR A 74 -2.55 -21.80 0.10
N VAL A 75 -3.06 -21.41 -1.07
CA VAL A 75 -4.32 -21.95 -1.62
C VAL A 75 -4.02 -23.26 -2.36
N SER A 76 -4.51 -24.39 -1.82
CA SER A 76 -4.24 -25.76 -2.33
C SER A 76 -4.85 -26.08 -3.70
N GLN A 77 -5.35 -25.09 -4.44
CA GLN A 77 -5.92 -25.23 -5.78
C GLN A 77 -5.34 -24.13 -6.69
N PRO A 78 -4.45 -24.47 -7.65
CA PRO A 78 -3.77 -23.51 -8.54
C PRO A 78 -4.69 -22.78 -9.53
N THR A 79 -5.98 -23.10 -9.57
CA THR A 79 -6.91 -22.70 -10.65
C THR A 79 -7.81 -21.51 -10.30
N GLN A 80 -7.84 -21.06 -9.04
CA GLN A 80 -8.38 -19.75 -8.72
C GLN A 80 -7.20 -18.79 -8.58
N HIS A 81 -6.87 -18.08 -9.66
CA HIS A 81 -6.11 -16.84 -9.56
C HIS A 81 -6.67 -16.05 -8.37
N THR A 82 -5.81 -15.70 -7.40
CA THR A 82 -6.24 -14.87 -6.27
C THR A 82 -6.70 -13.54 -6.85
N ASP A 83 -8.02 -13.33 -6.87
CA ASP A 83 -8.65 -12.09 -7.32
C ASP A 83 -8.43 -11.01 -6.25
N PHE A 84 -7.17 -10.59 -6.12
CA PHE A 84 -6.71 -9.60 -5.17
C PHE A 84 -6.01 -8.49 -5.94
N HIS A 85 -6.58 -7.30 -5.88
CA HIS A 85 -6.03 -6.09 -6.48
C HIS A 85 -5.54 -5.15 -5.38
N MET A 86 -4.39 -4.52 -5.60
CA MET A 86 -3.79 -3.60 -4.65
C MET A 86 -3.39 -2.28 -5.32
N LEU A 87 -3.68 -1.19 -4.62
CA LEU A 87 -3.11 0.12 -4.88
C LEU A 87 -1.97 0.36 -3.89
N GLY A 88 -0.73 0.49 -4.38
CA GLY A 88 0.39 1.00 -3.61
C GLY A 88 0.54 2.49 -3.82
N CYS A 89 0.69 3.26 -2.75
CA CYS A 89 0.93 4.70 -2.87
C CYS A 89 2.10 5.16 -2.00
N ASP A 90 2.80 6.16 -2.48
CA ASP A 90 3.94 6.80 -1.80
C ASP A 90 4.01 8.27 -2.20
N ILE A 91 4.55 9.11 -1.32
CA ILE A 91 4.68 10.55 -1.59
C ILE A 91 5.79 10.83 -2.60
N ASP A 92 6.76 9.92 -2.73
CA ASP A 92 7.92 10.08 -3.59
C ASP A 92 7.69 9.46 -4.98
N ASN A 93 7.67 10.31 -6.01
CA ASN A 93 7.45 9.89 -7.39
C ASN A 93 8.57 8.99 -7.95
N ILE A 94 9.81 9.11 -7.47
CA ILE A 94 10.95 8.32 -7.92
C ILE A 94 10.78 6.89 -7.40
N LEU A 95 10.31 6.74 -6.16
CA LEU A 95 10.02 5.43 -5.58
C LEU A 95 8.87 4.74 -6.32
N ILE A 96 7.82 5.48 -6.66
CA ILE A 96 6.68 4.96 -7.44
C ILE A 96 7.08 4.58 -8.86
N GLN A 97 7.91 5.39 -9.52
CA GLN A 97 8.45 5.05 -10.84
C GLN A 97 9.22 3.73 -10.77
N ARG A 98 10.12 3.59 -9.79
CA ARG A 98 10.87 2.34 -9.58
C ARG A 98 9.96 1.16 -9.24
N ALA A 99 8.91 1.37 -8.45
CA ALA A 99 7.94 0.32 -8.15
C ALA A 99 7.27 -0.18 -9.42
N THR A 100 6.81 0.76 -10.25
CA THR A 100 6.14 0.53 -11.54
C THR A 100 7.04 -0.23 -12.51
N GLU A 101 8.31 0.18 -12.65
CA GLU A 101 9.26 -0.43 -13.57
C GLU A 101 9.68 -1.85 -13.16
N ASN A 102 9.66 -2.18 -11.86
CA ASN A 102 10.22 -3.43 -11.33
C ASN A 102 9.17 -4.49 -10.96
N HIS A 103 7.87 -4.25 -11.17
CA HIS A 103 6.84 -5.25 -10.88
C HIS A 103 6.43 -6.07 -12.12
N ARG A 104 6.03 -7.32 -11.90
CA ARG A 104 5.58 -8.25 -12.96
C ARG A 104 4.07 -8.50 -12.97
N HIS A 105 3.33 -8.00 -11.98
CA HIS A 105 1.90 -8.29 -11.79
C HIS A 105 1.02 -7.07 -12.10
N THR A 106 1.09 -6.56 -13.33
CA THR A 106 0.38 -5.34 -13.77
C THR A 106 -1.14 -5.41 -13.64
N ASP A 107 -1.72 -6.61 -13.70
CA ASP A 107 -3.17 -6.78 -13.63
C ASP A 107 -3.71 -6.69 -12.20
N HIS A 108 -2.85 -6.92 -11.20
CA HIS A 108 -3.20 -6.94 -9.79
C HIS A 108 -2.64 -5.74 -9.03
N LEU A 109 -1.56 -5.14 -9.50
CA LEU A 109 -0.86 -4.07 -8.80
C LEU A 109 -0.92 -2.78 -9.59
N THR A 110 -1.34 -1.71 -8.92
CA THR A 110 -1.26 -0.34 -9.42
C THR A 110 -0.46 0.47 -8.42
N PHE A 111 0.45 1.31 -8.91
CA PHE A 111 1.23 2.22 -8.08
C PHE A 111 0.91 3.67 -8.45
N GLN A 112 0.84 4.54 -7.44
CA GLN A 112 0.54 5.95 -7.64
C GLN A 112 1.29 6.85 -6.66
N THR A 113 1.81 7.97 -7.16
CA THR A 113 2.32 9.05 -6.31
C THR A 113 1.16 9.76 -5.64
N LEU A 114 1.15 9.78 -4.31
CA LEU A 114 0.08 10.36 -3.50
C LEU A 114 0.64 10.83 -2.15
N ASP A 115 0.45 12.11 -1.83
CA ASP A 115 0.49 12.54 -0.43
C ASP A 115 -0.84 12.13 0.21
N TYR A 116 -0.81 11.11 1.06
CA TYR A 116 -2.02 10.62 1.71
C TYR A 116 -2.66 11.68 2.64
N MET A 117 -1.86 12.64 3.14
CA MET A 117 -2.37 13.69 4.03
C MET A 117 -3.11 14.79 3.27
N ASP A 118 -2.84 14.97 1.97
CA ASP A 118 -3.63 15.83 1.10
C ASP A 118 -5.04 15.26 0.94
N THR A 119 -6.05 16.02 1.39
CA THR A 119 -7.43 15.53 1.43
C THR A 119 -8.09 15.46 0.07
N GLU A 120 -7.87 16.45 -0.78
CA GLU A 120 -8.48 16.49 -2.11
C GLU A 120 -7.83 15.43 -3.01
N GLN A 121 -6.50 15.40 -3.03
CA GLN A 121 -5.74 14.42 -3.81
C GLN A 121 -6.07 12.98 -3.39
N ARG A 122 -6.16 12.72 -2.07
CA ARG A 122 -6.55 11.41 -1.54
C ARG A 122 -7.95 11.01 -1.97
N GLN A 123 -8.93 11.90 -1.83
CA GLN A 123 -10.32 11.58 -2.20
C GLN A 123 -10.45 11.26 -3.69
N GLU A 124 -9.84 12.06 -4.54
CA GLU A 124 -9.84 11.85 -5.99
C GLU A 124 -9.14 10.52 -6.36
N SER A 125 -7.92 10.32 -5.88
CA SER A 125 -7.09 9.17 -6.24
C SER A 125 -7.69 7.85 -5.78
N LEU A 126 -8.07 7.76 -4.50
CA LEU A 126 -8.68 6.54 -3.95
C LEU A 126 -10.05 6.29 -4.57
N GLY A 127 -10.86 7.33 -4.76
CA GLY A 127 -12.18 7.23 -5.39
C GLY A 127 -12.10 6.69 -6.81
N SER A 128 -11.21 7.26 -7.64
CA SER A 128 -10.97 6.82 -9.01
C SER A 128 -10.53 5.35 -9.07
N TYR A 129 -9.60 4.93 -8.20
CA TYR A 129 -9.18 3.54 -8.14
C TYR A 129 -10.32 2.59 -7.76
N LEU A 130 -11.07 2.91 -6.68
CA LEU A 130 -12.17 2.07 -6.18
C LEU A 130 -13.35 1.99 -7.17
N GLN A 131 -13.61 3.06 -7.93
CA GLN A 131 -14.67 3.09 -8.94
C GLN A 131 -14.47 2.02 -10.02
N ARG A 132 -13.21 1.71 -10.39
CA ARG A 132 -12.88 0.63 -11.34
C ARG A 132 -13.43 -0.74 -10.90
N PHE A 133 -13.60 -0.93 -9.60
CA PHE A 133 -14.10 -2.16 -9.00
C PHE A 133 -15.54 -2.02 -8.47
N SER A 134 -16.22 -0.90 -8.75
CA SER A 134 -17.54 -0.57 -8.17
C SER A 134 -17.55 -0.66 -6.64
N ARG A 135 -16.49 -0.17 -6.00
CA ARG A 135 -16.33 -0.15 -4.54
C ARG A 135 -16.32 1.29 -4.03
N THR A 136 -16.63 1.46 -2.76
CA THR A 136 -16.52 2.73 -2.03
C THR A 136 -15.48 2.70 -0.91
N LYS A 137 -14.93 1.50 -0.60
CA LYS A 137 -13.91 1.27 0.42
C LYS A 137 -13.01 0.12 0.00
N PHE A 138 -11.78 0.14 0.50
CA PHE A 138 -10.85 -0.98 0.47
C PHE A 138 -11.28 -2.06 1.46
N ASP A 139 -11.03 -3.31 1.13
CA ASP A 139 -11.27 -4.44 2.05
C ASP A 139 -10.18 -4.50 3.13
N VAL A 140 -8.94 -4.18 2.77
CA VAL A 140 -7.77 -4.17 3.66
C VAL A 140 -6.85 -2.98 3.35
N THR A 141 -6.28 -2.38 4.39
CA THR A 141 -5.26 -1.33 4.25
C THR A 141 -4.03 -1.65 5.09
N PHE A 142 -2.86 -1.53 4.48
CA PHE A 142 -1.55 -1.67 5.11
C PHE A 142 -0.92 -0.30 5.34
N CYS A 143 -0.41 -0.07 6.54
CA CYS A 143 0.24 1.16 6.99
C CYS A 143 1.60 0.84 7.62
N PHE A 144 2.36 -0.08 7.02
CA PHE A 144 3.57 -0.60 7.65
C PHE A 144 4.70 0.42 7.65
N SER A 145 5.16 0.78 8.85
CA SER A 145 6.28 1.70 9.10
C SER A 145 6.07 3.13 8.56
N VAL A 146 4.82 3.54 8.31
CA VAL A 146 4.49 4.90 7.83
C VAL A 146 4.05 5.84 8.95
N THR A 147 3.45 5.32 10.02
CA THR A 147 2.83 6.13 11.10
C THR A 147 3.81 7.05 11.81
N MET A 148 5.05 6.60 12.03
CA MET A 148 6.10 7.45 12.60
C MET A 148 6.37 8.67 11.72
N TRP A 149 6.47 8.51 10.40
CA TRP A 149 6.74 9.61 9.47
C TRP A 149 5.57 10.58 9.38
N ILE A 150 4.34 10.07 9.33
CA ILE A 150 3.15 10.90 9.41
C ILE A 150 3.15 11.72 10.70
N HIS A 151 3.46 11.09 11.84
CA HIS A 151 3.51 11.77 13.13
C HIS A 151 4.61 12.85 13.15
N LEU A 152 5.83 12.53 12.74
CA LEU A 152 6.93 13.51 12.72
C LEU A 152 6.63 14.73 11.84
N GLN A 153 5.93 14.54 10.72
CA GLN A 153 5.64 15.62 9.78
C GLN A 153 4.37 16.42 10.11
N ASN A 154 3.39 15.82 10.78
CA ASN A 154 2.07 16.42 10.95
C ASN A 154 1.58 16.48 12.41
N GLY A 155 2.42 16.05 13.36
CA GLY A 155 2.11 15.99 14.79
C GLY A 155 1.00 14.97 15.14
N ASP A 156 0.57 15.01 16.40
CA ASP A 156 -0.50 14.14 16.91
C ASP A 156 -1.82 14.31 16.15
N SER A 157 -2.16 15.55 15.75
CA SER A 157 -3.36 15.84 14.97
C SER A 157 -3.31 15.15 13.62
N GLY A 158 -2.19 15.25 12.91
CA GLY A 158 -2.02 14.58 11.63
C GLY A 158 -2.06 13.07 11.74
N LEU A 159 -1.45 12.47 12.76
CA LEU A 159 -1.54 11.04 13.00
C LEU A 159 -3.00 10.60 13.29
N ARG A 160 -3.75 11.37 14.07
CA ARG A 160 -5.17 11.08 14.34
C ARG A 160 -6.02 11.18 13.07
N ASP A 161 -5.79 12.21 12.26
CA ASP A 161 -6.52 12.43 11.02
C ASP A 161 -6.18 11.37 9.97
N PHE A 162 -4.91 10.96 9.90
CA PHE A 162 -4.47 9.81 9.12
C PHE A 162 -5.21 8.53 9.50
N LEU A 163 -5.19 8.15 10.78
CA LEU A 163 -5.85 6.92 11.26
C LEU A 163 -7.36 6.97 11.05
N ARG A 164 -8.00 8.15 11.24
CA ARG A 164 -9.43 8.35 10.97
C ARG A 164 -9.73 8.19 9.49
N SER A 165 -8.91 8.76 8.61
CA SER A 165 -9.05 8.66 7.17
C SER A 165 -8.89 7.21 6.69
N VAL A 166 -7.85 6.51 7.15
CA VAL A 166 -7.63 5.10 6.85
C VAL A 166 -8.84 4.28 7.26
N SER A 167 -9.28 4.40 8.52
CA SER A 167 -10.45 3.67 9.03
C SER A 167 -11.73 3.97 8.25
N SER A 168 -11.89 5.20 7.76
CA SER A 168 -13.06 5.60 6.98
C SER A 168 -13.06 5.00 5.57
N ASN A 169 -11.88 4.81 4.98
CA ASN A 169 -11.68 4.25 3.64
C ASN A 169 -11.53 2.73 3.62
N THR A 170 -11.49 2.08 4.78
CA THR A 170 -11.32 0.62 4.93
C THR A 170 -12.57 -0.03 5.51
N TRP A 171 -12.90 -1.23 5.05
CA TRP A 171 -14.06 -1.99 5.52
C TRP A 171 -13.71 -3.02 6.61
N ASN A 172 -12.75 -3.93 6.37
CA ASN A 172 -12.49 -5.04 7.29
C ASN A 172 -11.25 -4.83 8.18
N PHE A 173 -10.08 -4.63 7.56
CA PHE A 173 -8.80 -4.74 8.28
C PHE A 173 -7.88 -3.56 7.98
N THR A 174 -7.44 -2.88 9.03
CA THR A 174 -6.32 -1.94 8.97
C THR A 174 -5.14 -2.55 9.72
N LEU A 175 -4.01 -2.68 9.04
CA LEU A 175 -2.77 -3.22 9.60
C LEU A 175 -1.77 -2.07 9.70
N VAL A 176 -1.43 -1.70 10.93
CA VAL A 176 -0.50 -0.62 11.27
C VAL A 176 0.82 -1.21 11.73
#